data_AF-A0A3A8HPD7-F1
#
_entry.id   AF-A0A3A8HPD7-F1
#
_cell.length_a   1.000
_cell.length_b   1.000
_cell.length_c   1.000
_cell.angle_alpha   90.00
_cell.angle_beta   90.00
_cell.angle_gamma   90.00
#
_symmetry.space_group_name_H-M   'P 1'
#
loop_
_entity.id
_entity.type
_entity.pdbx_description
1 polymer ?
#
loop_
_entity_poly.entity_id
_entity_poly.type
_entity_poly.pdbx_seq_one_letter_code
_entity_poly.pdbx_strand_id
1 'polypeptide(L)'
;MRHGALVVALLLGACAKPKEERAASREGLTAAELPQPRGAATVRMDQGTYSAPSVRFIADFLGEPPVTLMLVALNAQADDGGTWRFRMAVDEKFVTSKHATARIIPQAALGPGLVVVDYQLPGGPAMMMDEGTLELTVTGKQAKGEVRMKDGRVRATFEGPLTVECTVPPAWLGGANAQAAPAPVPTSPEGGTVRVLDEAQATSQCRSVAAAFR
;
A
#
# COMPACT_ATOMS: atom_id res chain seq x y z
N MET A 1 -77.16 -32.82 -49.57
CA MET A 1 -76.57 -34.19 -49.67
C MET A 1 -75.05 -34.02 -49.81
N ARG A 2 -74.21 -34.86 -49.14
CA ARG A 2 -72.82 -35.27 -49.49
C ARG A 2 -71.83 -34.22 -50.10
N HIS A 3 -70.61 -33.90 -49.65
CA HIS A 3 -69.62 -34.34 -48.62
C HIS A 3 -68.79 -33.07 -48.20
N GLY A 4 -67.73 -33.02 -47.36
CA GLY A 4 -67.02 -33.96 -46.45
C GLY A 4 -65.49 -33.68 -46.37
N ALA A 5 -64.90 -33.65 -45.15
CA ALA A 5 -63.48 -33.31 -44.80
C ALA A 5 -63.04 -31.84 -45.08
N LEU A 6 -62.51 -30.96 -44.20
CA LEU A 6 -61.76 -30.96 -42.90
C LEU A 6 -60.21 -31.07 -43.00
N VAL A 7 -59.51 -30.18 -42.24
CA VAL A 7 -58.05 -29.98 -42.00
C VAL A 7 -57.21 -29.53 -43.23
N VAL A 8 -56.18 -28.66 -43.19
CA VAL A 8 -55.23 -28.14 -42.17
C VAL A 8 -54.94 -26.64 -42.50
N ALA A 9 -55.09 -25.64 -41.61
CA ALA A 9 -54.09 -25.06 -40.69
C ALA A 9 -52.68 -24.77 -41.30
N LEU A 10 -51.95 -23.70 -40.97
CA LEU A 10 -52.19 -22.54 -40.08
C LEU A 10 -51.45 -21.30 -40.60
N LEU A 11 -52.11 -20.17 -40.43
CA LEU A 11 -51.82 -18.83 -40.89
C LEU A 11 -50.72 -18.08 -40.11
N LEU A 12 -50.19 -17.07 -40.79
CA LEU A 12 -49.34 -15.99 -40.29
C LEU A 12 -49.99 -15.18 -39.14
N GLY A 13 -49.15 -14.67 -38.23
CA GLY A 13 -49.46 -13.58 -37.28
C GLY A 13 -48.21 -13.30 -36.42
N ALA A 14 -47.55 -12.13 -36.42
CA ALA A 14 -47.99 -10.73 -36.29
C ALA A 14 -48.34 -10.30 -34.84
N CYS A 15 -47.36 -9.68 -34.20
CA CYS A 15 -47.40 -8.59 -33.19
C CYS A 15 -48.33 -8.59 -31.94
N ALA A 16 -47.75 -8.04 -30.87
CA ALA A 16 -48.35 -7.33 -29.71
C ALA A 16 -48.59 -8.09 -28.39
N LYS A 17 -48.30 -7.39 -27.27
CA LYS A 17 -48.40 -7.80 -25.85
C LYS A 17 -49.74 -7.36 -25.22
N PRO A 18 -50.16 -7.99 -24.11
CA PRO A 18 -50.33 -7.32 -22.80
C PRO A 18 -49.65 -8.14 -21.66
N LYS A 19 -49.11 -7.62 -20.55
CA LYS A 19 -49.53 -6.68 -19.46
C LYS A 19 -50.28 -7.40 -18.30
N GLU A 20 -49.86 -7.08 -17.06
CA GLU A 20 -50.41 -7.47 -15.73
C GLU A 20 -50.17 -8.93 -15.26
N GLU A 21 -49.95 -9.27 -13.98
CA GLU A 21 -49.71 -8.47 -12.74
C GLU A 21 -49.10 -9.37 -11.62
N ARG A 22 -48.08 -8.91 -10.86
CA ARG A 22 -48.10 -8.96 -9.36
C ARG A 22 -46.93 -8.27 -8.64
N ALA A 23 -47.31 -7.46 -7.65
CA ALA A 23 -46.69 -7.27 -6.32
C ALA A 23 -45.20 -6.87 -6.21
N ALA A 24 -45.01 -5.56 -6.04
CA ALA A 24 -44.28 -4.90 -4.94
C ALA A 24 -43.26 -5.69 -4.09
N SER A 25 -42.07 -5.11 -3.92
CA SER A 25 -41.61 -4.71 -2.57
C SER A 25 -40.69 -3.49 -2.61
N ARG A 26 -40.51 -2.86 -1.45
CA ARG A 26 -39.79 -1.58 -1.23
C ARG A 26 -38.28 -1.76 -1.02
N GLU A 27 -37.59 -0.65 -1.25
CA GLU A 27 -36.42 -0.16 -0.49
C GLU A 27 -35.26 -1.14 -0.21
N GLY A 28 -34.17 -0.92 -0.95
CA GLY A 28 -32.85 -1.50 -0.70
C GLY A 28 -31.74 -0.52 -1.09
N LEU A 29 -31.64 0.61 -0.35
CA LEU A 29 -30.43 1.44 -0.35
C LEU A 29 -29.27 0.65 0.27
N THR A 30 -28.14 0.49 -0.43
CA THR A 30 -26.76 0.60 0.10
C THR A 30 -25.69 0.20 -0.93
N ALA A 31 -24.46 0.67 -0.68
CA ALA A 31 -23.19 0.28 -1.32
C ALA A 31 -23.03 0.62 -2.82
N ALA A 32 -22.51 1.83 -3.06
CA ALA A 32 -21.76 2.13 -4.26
C ALA A 32 -20.43 1.35 -4.31
N GLU A 33 -19.86 1.26 -5.52
CA GLU A 33 -18.44 1.02 -5.83
C GLU A 33 -17.70 -0.20 -5.22
N LEU A 34 -17.52 -1.22 -6.08
CA LEU A 34 -16.27 -1.98 -6.18
C LEU A 34 -16.04 -2.35 -7.66
N PRO A 35 -14.78 -2.46 -8.14
CA PRO A 35 -13.57 -2.60 -7.35
C PRO A 35 -12.58 -1.42 -7.42
N GLN A 36 -11.98 -1.05 -6.28
CA GLN A 36 -10.71 -0.32 -6.28
C GLN A 36 -9.62 -1.16 -7.00
N PRO A 37 -8.69 -0.53 -7.74
CA PRO A 37 -7.74 -1.22 -8.60
C PRO A 37 -6.68 -1.99 -7.80
N ARG A 38 -6.14 -3.05 -8.39
CA ARG A 38 -4.92 -3.71 -7.89
C ARG A 38 -3.75 -2.73 -7.95
N GLY A 39 -3.12 -2.44 -6.82
CA GLY A 39 -1.75 -1.91 -6.79
C GLY A 39 -1.54 -0.51 -6.20
N ALA A 40 -2.50 0.04 -5.45
CA ALA A 40 -2.28 1.22 -4.60
C ALA A 40 -2.46 0.85 -3.12
N ALA A 41 -1.68 1.47 -2.24
CA ALA A 41 -1.95 1.46 -0.81
C ALA A 41 -2.89 2.60 -0.43
N THR A 42 -3.89 2.29 0.39
CA THR A 42 -4.90 3.25 0.85
C THR A 42 -4.63 3.60 2.31
N VAL A 43 -4.86 4.85 2.69
CA VAL A 43 -4.91 5.31 4.08
C VAL A 43 -6.31 5.88 4.32
N ARG A 44 -7.02 5.38 5.34
CA ARG A 44 -8.33 5.87 5.74
C ARG A 44 -8.23 6.59 7.09
N MET A 45 -8.78 7.79 7.14
CA MET A 45 -8.92 8.64 8.33
C MET A 45 -10.37 9.14 8.45
N ASP A 46 -10.76 9.70 9.60
CA ASP A 46 -12.09 10.30 9.75
C ASP A 46 -12.36 11.45 8.75
N GLN A 47 -11.29 12.13 8.29
CA GLN A 47 -11.36 13.27 7.39
C GLN A 47 -11.32 12.91 5.90
N GLY A 48 -10.99 11.67 5.52
CA GLY A 48 -10.84 11.30 4.11
C GLY A 48 -10.01 10.04 3.86
N THR A 49 -9.83 9.71 2.58
CA THR A 49 -9.00 8.60 2.11
C THR A 49 -7.87 9.13 1.23
N TYR A 50 -6.64 8.67 1.48
CA TYR A 50 -5.44 9.02 0.73
C TYR A 50 -4.93 7.76 0.00
N SER A 51 -4.27 7.94 -1.14
CA SER A 51 -3.70 6.87 -1.94
C SER A 51 -2.19 7.03 -2.10
N ALA A 52 -1.46 5.92 -2.03
CA ALA A 52 -0.04 5.80 -2.31
C ALA A 52 0.20 4.68 -3.33
N PRO A 53 1.31 4.66 -4.08
CA PRO A 53 1.65 3.51 -4.92
C PRO A 53 1.83 2.22 -4.09
N SER A 54 2.52 2.28 -2.95
CA SER A 54 2.71 1.13 -2.07
C SER A 54 3.18 1.55 -0.67
N VAL A 55 3.09 0.62 0.28
CA VAL A 55 3.95 0.65 1.48
C VAL A 55 5.33 0.18 1.04
N ARG A 56 6.40 0.80 1.54
CA ARG A 56 7.78 0.43 1.19
C ARG A 56 8.53 -0.09 2.40
N PHE A 57 9.20 -1.22 2.24
CA PHE A 57 10.28 -1.67 3.11
C PHE A 57 11.61 -1.37 2.43
N ILE A 58 12.47 -0.59 3.10
CA ILE A 58 13.76 -0.13 2.59
C ILE A 58 14.85 -0.75 3.47
N ALA A 59 15.80 -1.46 2.86
CA ALA A 59 16.99 -2.00 3.54
C ALA A 59 18.27 -1.39 2.97
N ASP A 60 19.08 -0.77 3.83
CA ASP A 60 20.32 -0.09 3.46
C ASP A 60 21.53 -0.76 4.16
N PHE A 61 22.35 -1.49 3.39
CA PHE A 61 23.49 -2.29 3.90
C PHE A 61 24.82 -1.52 3.94
N LEU A 62 25.10 -0.81 5.03
CA LEU A 62 26.28 0.07 5.15
C LEU A 62 27.58 -0.71 5.34
N GLY A 63 28.62 -0.32 4.59
CA GLY A 63 30.02 -0.70 4.84
C GLY A 63 30.35 -2.20 4.84
N GLU A 64 31.57 -2.51 5.26
CA GLU A 64 32.03 -3.87 5.58
C GLU A 64 32.76 -3.83 6.93
N PRO A 65 32.37 -4.64 7.94
CA PRO A 65 31.25 -5.60 7.94
C PRO A 65 29.89 -4.92 7.75
N PRO A 66 28.88 -5.64 7.23
CA PRO A 66 27.58 -5.06 6.89
C PRO A 66 26.82 -4.57 8.14
N VAL A 67 26.40 -3.30 8.13
CA VAL A 67 25.46 -2.73 9.09
C VAL A 67 24.16 -2.39 8.38
N THR A 68 23.06 -3.07 8.73
CA THR A 68 21.77 -2.88 8.04
C THR A 68 20.91 -1.82 8.73
N LEU A 69 20.53 -0.77 8.01
CA LEU A 69 19.44 0.12 8.41
C LEU A 69 18.15 -0.32 7.71
N MET A 70 17.05 -0.48 8.45
CA MET A 70 15.75 -0.88 7.89
C MET A 70 14.64 0.09 8.27
N LEU A 71 13.88 0.50 7.26
CA LEU A 71 12.79 1.45 7.38
C LEU A 71 11.54 0.91 6.71
N VAL A 72 10.38 1.08 7.35
CA VAL A 72 9.09 0.99 6.66
C VAL A 72 8.57 2.41 6.47
N ALA A 73 8.15 2.75 5.26
CA ALA A 73 7.65 4.07 4.92
C ALA A 73 6.41 4.01 4.02
N LEU A 74 5.52 4.98 4.21
CA LEU A 74 4.38 5.24 3.35
C LEU A 74 4.34 6.75 3.04
N ASN A 75 3.94 7.09 1.82
CA ASN A 75 3.66 8.47 1.40
C ASN A 75 2.42 8.43 0.52
N ALA A 76 1.28 8.83 1.09
CA ALA A 76 -0.02 8.85 0.46
C ALA A 76 -0.48 10.30 0.23
N GLN A 77 -1.24 10.51 -0.83
CA GLN A 77 -1.81 11.79 -1.23
C GLN A 77 -3.28 11.61 -1.58
N ALA A 78 -4.10 12.63 -1.30
CA ALA A 78 -5.48 12.73 -1.72
C ALA A 78 -5.62 13.76 -2.87
N ASP A 79 -6.68 13.64 -3.67
CA ASP A 79 -6.88 14.44 -4.89
C ASP A 79 -7.05 15.95 -4.60
N ASP A 80 -7.46 16.29 -3.38
CA ASP A 80 -7.57 17.64 -2.83
C ASP A 80 -6.22 18.23 -2.37
N GLY A 81 -5.12 17.50 -2.57
CA GLY A 81 -3.77 17.89 -2.20
C GLY A 81 -3.37 17.54 -0.77
N GLY A 82 -4.26 16.94 0.04
CA GLY A 82 -3.90 16.43 1.36
C GLY A 82 -2.82 15.33 1.29
N THR A 83 -1.96 15.23 2.29
CA THR A 83 -0.92 14.19 2.35
C THR A 83 -0.89 13.47 3.70
N TRP A 84 -0.46 12.20 3.67
CA TRP A 84 -0.24 11.38 4.86
C TRP A 84 1.03 10.54 4.71
N ARG A 85 1.92 10.59 5.69
CA ARG A 85 3.25 9.99 5.61
C ARG A 85 3.60 9.33 6.93
N PHE A 86 4.29 8.21 6.88
CA PHE A 86 5.01 7.70 8.04
C PHE A 86 6.39 7.16 7.67
N ARG A 87 7.29 7.18 8.65
CA ARG A 87 8.62 6.54 8.59
C ARG A 87 8.87 5.85 9.92
N MET A 88 8.99 4.52 9.91
CA MET A 88 9.22 3.68 11.08
C MET A 88 10.53 2.94 10.92
N ALA A 89 11.41 2.98 11.93
CA ALA A 89 12.62 2.17 11.94
C ALA A 89 12.35 0.81 12.61
N VAL A 90 12.79 -0.26 11.94
CA VAL A 90 12.57 -1.65 12.34
C VAL A 90 13.90 -2.39 12.46
N ASP A 91 13.93 -3.48 13.24
CA ASP A 91 15.10 -4.34 13.41
C ASP A 91 15.02 -5.59 12.50
N GLU A 92 16.04 -6.45 12.56
CA GLU A 92 16.09 -7.68 11.75
C GLU A 92 14.98 -8.67 12.11
N LYS A 93 14.40 -8.58 13.32
CA LYS A 93 13.29 -9.44 13.74
C LYS A 93 12.03 -9.14 12.94
N PHE A 94 11.81 -7.90 12.50
CA PHE A 94 10.68 -7.58 11.61
C PHE A 94 10.72 -8.39 10.31
N VAL A 95 11.91 -8.68 9.77
CA VAL A 95 12.06 -9.49 8.55
C VAL A 95 11.57 -10.93 8.77
N THR A 96 11.58 -11.45 10.00
CA THR A 96 11.08 -12.79 10.32
C THR A 96 9.67 -12.79 10.91
N SER A 97 9.33 -11.87 11.81
CA SER A 97 8.02 -11.76 12.46
C SER A 97 6.92 -11.24 11.55
N LYS A 98 7.28 -10.46 10.53
CA LYS A 98 6.36 -9.68 9.68
C LYS A 98 5.44 -8.73 10.45
N HIS A 99 5.79 -8.43 11.70
CA HIS A 99 5.00 -7.60 12.60
C HIS A 99 5.91 -6.65 13.37
N ALA A 100 5.52 -5.38 13.44
CA ALA A 100 6.19 -4.35 14.21
C ALA A 100 5.17 -3.43 14.88
N THR A 101 5.50 -2.99 16.09
CA THR A 101 4.81 -1.91 16.79
C THR A 101 5.83 -0.83 17.12
N ALA A 102 5.51 0.43 16.82
CA ALA A 102 6.35 1.58 17.11
C ALA A 102 5.59 2.68 17.85
N ARG A 103 6.30 3.44 18.69
CA ARG A 103 5.77 4.62 19.35
C ARG A 103 5.94 5.84 18.47
N ILE A 104 4.86 6.62 18.34
CA ILE A 104 4.87 7.90 17.65
C ILE A 104 5.58 8.91 18.55
N ILE A 105 6.49 9.69 17.96
CA ILE A 105 7.20 10.78 18.63
C ILE A 105 7.16 12.07 17.80
N PRO A 106 7.12 13.25 18.42
CA PRO A 106 7.00 14.54 17.73
C PRO A 106 8.34 15.07 17.21
N GLN A 107 9.38 14.22 17.15
CA GLN A 107 10.74 14.60 16.80
C GLN A 107 11.21 13.77 15.60
N ALA A 108 11.97 14.39 14.69
CA ALA A 108 12.46 13.74 13.47
C ALA A 108 13.52 12.64 13.70
N ALA A 109 13.93 12.38 14.95
CA ALA A 109 14.87 11.34 15.32
C ALA A 109 14.23 9.95 15.14
N LEU A 110 14.79 9.12 14.24
CA LEU A 110 14.35 7.73 14.05
C LEU A 110 15.25 6.76 14.82
N GLY A 111 14.65 5.73 15.39
CA GLY A 111 15.35 4.64 16.08
C GLY A 111 14.45 3.41 16.21
N PRO A 112 14.98 2.21 16.51
CA PRO A 112 14.20 0.98 16.52
C PRO A 112 12.96 1.08 17.43
N GLY A 113 11.78 0.77 16.88
CA GLY A 113 10.51 0.88 17.60
C GLY A 113 9.98 2.31 17.76
N LEU A 114 10.51 3.26 16.99
CA LEU A 114 10.01 4.63 16.86
C LEU A 114 9.48 4.89 15.45
N VAL A 115 8.47 5.74 15.35
CA VAL A 115 7.86 6.19 14.10
C VAL A 115 7.60 7.69 14.13
N VAL A 116 7.83 8.35 13.01
CA VAL A 116 7.35 9.71 12.74
C VAL A 116 6.16 9.60 11.80
N VAL A 117 5.08 10.31 12.10
CA VAL A 117 3.87 10.40 11.29
C VAL A 117 3.61 11.87 10.98
N ASP A 118 3.65 12.21 9.69
CA ASP A 118 3.45 13.56 9.16
C ASP A 118 2.14 13.58 8.35
N TYR A 119 1.32 14.62 8.49
CA TYR A 119 0.11 14.77 7.67
C TYR A 119 -0.19 16.23 7.34
N GLN A 120 -0.86 16.45 6.23
CA GLN A 120 -1.31 17.76 5.78
C GLN A 120 -2.77 17.65 5.31
N LEU A 121 -3.64 18.46 5.89
CA LEU A 121 -5.01 18.62 5.39
C LEU A 121 -5.05 19.56 4.17
N PRO A 122 -6.06 19.45 3.29
CA PRO A 122 -6.18 20.30 2.10
C PRO A 122 -6.13 21.79 2.44
N GLY A 123 -5.20 22.54 1.84
CA GLY A 123 -4.98 23.95 2.13
C GLY A 123 -4.47 24.28 3.54
N GLY A 124 -4.23 23.28 4.39
CA GLY A 124 -3.71 23.43 5.74
C GLY A 124 -2.19 23.34 5.83
N PRO A 125 -1.60 23.67 7.00
CA PRO A 125 -0.19 23.43 7.27
C PRO A 125 0.11 21.93 7.36
N ALA A 126 1.38 21.56 7.12
CA ALA A 126 1.88 20.24 7.49
C ALA A 126 2.03 20.14 9.01
N MET A 127 1.58 19.01 9.57
CA MET A 127 1.53 18.72 11.00
C MET A 127 2.28 17.41 11.28
N MET A 128 2.98 17.35 12.41
CA MET A 128 3.48 16.09 12.97
C MET A 128 2.46 15.55 13.99
N MET A 129 2.43 14.24 14.18
CA MET A 129 1.60 13.60 15.20
C MET A 129 2.33 13.53 16.54
N ASP A 130 1.71 14.02 17.61
CA ASP A 130 2.38 14.21 18.89
C ASP A 130 2.72 12.90 19.63
N GLU A 131 1.71 12.08 19.91
CA GLU A 131 1.88 10.83 20.68
C GLU A 131 0.86 9.75 20.28
N GLY A 132 1.30 8.50 20.31
CA GLY A 132 0.48 7.33 20.00
C GLY A 132 1.31 6.11 19.62
N THR A 133 0.70 5.15 18.92
CA THR A 133 1.36 3.95 18.39
C THR A 133 1.01 3.72 16.93
N LEU A 134 1.96 3.18 16.17
CA LEU A 134 1.70 2.54 14.87
C LEU A 134 1.92 1.04 15.01
N GLU A 135 0.93 0.27 14.62
CA GLU A 135 1.00 -1.18 14.45
C GLU A 135 1.09 -1.52 12.96
N LEU A 136 1.99 -2.40 12.57
CA LEU A 136 2.19 -2.87 11.21
C LEU A 136 2.25 -4.40 11.18
N THR A 137 1.47 -5.00 10.29
CA THR A 137 1.53 -6.42 9.97
C THR A 137 1.66 -6.61 8.46
N VAL A 138 2.53 -7.53 8.03
CA VAL A 138 2.75 -7.90 6.63
C VAL A 138 2.33 -9.36 6.42
N THR A 139 1.66 -9.65 5.31
CA THR A 139 1.22 -10.99 4.94
C THR A 139 1.49 -11.21 3.46
N GLY A 140 2.49 -12.04 3.15
CA GLY A 140 3.09 -12.11 1.82
C GLY A 140 3.54 -10.71 1.36
N LYS A 141 2.95 -10.25 0.25
CA LYS A 141 3.21 -8.93 -0.37
C LYS A 141 2.17 -7.86 -0.01
N GLN A 142 1.39 -8.04 1.05
CA GLN A 142 0.43 -7.04 1.53
C GLN A 142 0.86 -6.53 2.90
N ALA A 143 0.82 -5.21 3.10
CA ALA A 143 1.01 -4.55 4.37
C ALA A 143 -0.32 -3.96 4.85
N LYS A 144 -0.60 -4.15 6.14
CA LYS A 144 -1.72 -3.54 6.85
C LYS A 144 -1.19 -2.87 8.11
N GLY A 145 -1.76 -1.73 8.49
CA GLY A 145 -1.41 -1.12 9.76
C GLY A 145 -2.44 -0.13 10.27
N GLU A 146 -2.26 0.22 11.53
CA GLU A 146 -3.18 1.05 12.29
C GLU A 146 -2.39 2.05 13.13
N VAL A 147 -2.84 3.30 13.14
CA VAL A 147 -2.27 4.40 13.92
C VAL A 147 -3.28 4.76 14.99
N ARG A 148 -2.92 4.55 16.26
CA ARG A 148 -3.75 4.86 17.43
C ARG A 148 -3.16 6.05 18.18
N MET A 149 -4.01 7.00 18.55
CA MET A 149 -3.63 8.10 19.43
C MET A 149 -3.36 7.60 20.85
N LYS A 150 -2.70 8.41 21.68
CA LYS A 150 -2.49 8.17 23.12
C LYS A 150 -3.79 7.83 23.90
N ASP A 151 -4.92 8.38 23.48
CA ASP A 151 -6.24 8.13 24.09
C ASP A 151 -6.91 6.81 23.65
N GLY A 152 -6.21 6.00 22.83
CA GLY A 152 -6.69 4.72 22.32
C GLY A 152 -7.56 4.81 21.06
N ARG A 153 -7.95 6.00 20.60
CA ARG A 153 -8.72 6.15 19.36
C ARG A 153 -7.87 5.85 18.14
N VAL A 154 -8.45 5.11 17.20
CA VAL A 154 -7.88 4.89 15.87
C VAL A 154 -7.91 6.21 15.10
N ARG A 155 -6.76 6.64 14.60
CA ARG A 155 -6.59 7.89 13.84
C ARG A 155 -6.49 7.64 12.34
N ALA A 156 -5.82 6.56 11.97
CA ALA A 156 -5.69 6.12 10.60
C ALA A 156 -5.57 4.59 10.53
N THR A 157 -6.09 4.01 9.46
CA THR A 157 -5.75 2.64 9.03
C THR A 157 -5.14 2.70 7.64
N PHE A 158 -4.23 1.79 7.32
CA PHE A 158 -3.69 1.68 5.97
C PHE A 158 -3.57 0.22 5.51
N GLU A 159 -3.77 0.01 4.21
CA GLU A 159 -3.67 -1.31 3.58
C GLU A 159 -3.21 -1.18 2.12
N GLY A 160 -2.29 -2.04 1.69
CA GLY A 160 -1.90 -2.14 0.29
C GLY A 160 -0.70 -3.04 0.02
N PRO A 161 -0.18 -3.03 -1.23
CA PRO A 161 1.01 -3.78 -1.58
C PRO A 161 2.24 -3.29 -0.81
N LEU A 162 3.12 -4.23 -0.45
CA LEU A 162 4.46 -3.96 0.06
C LEU A 162 5.48 -4.07 -1.09
N THR A 163 6.21 -2.98 -1.34
CA THR A 163 7.39 -2.96 -2.21
C THR A 163 8.66 -3.09 -1.35
N VAL A 164 9.65 -3.85 -1.83
CA VAL A 164 10.97 -3.98 -1.20
C VAL A 164 12.00 -3.22 -2.02
N GLU A 165 12.60 -2.19 -1.42
CA GLU A 165 13.73 -1.43 -1.95
C GLU A 165 14.99 -1.81 -1.16
N CYS A 166 16.12 -2.04 -1.84
CA CYS A 166 17.35 -2.48 -1.20
C CYS A 166 18.57 -1.77 -1.79
N THR A 167 19.31 -1.06 -0.96
CA THR A 167 20.48 -0.27 -1.36
C THR A 167 21.77 -0.84 -0.78
N VAL A 168 22.82 -0.84 -1.60
CA VAL A 168 24.13 -1.45 -1.31
C VAL A 168 25.28 -0.49 -1.66
N PRO A 169 26.51 -0.72 -1.14
CA PRO A 169 27.69 -0.02 -1.64
C PRO A 169 27.91 -0.35 -3.13
N PRO A 170 28.25 0.62 -3.99
CA PRO A 170 28.51 0.38 -5.42
C PRO A 170 29.52 -0.73 -5.69
N ALA A 171 30.54 -0.87 -4.83
CA ALA A 171 31.58 -1.90 -4.93
C ALA A 171 31.05 -3.34 -4.79
N TRP A 172 29.83 -3.55 -4.26
CA TRP A 172 29.19 -4.87 -4.18
C TRP A 172 28.44 -5.25 -5.46
N LEU A 173 28.14 -4.28 -6.33
CA LEU A 173 27.61 -4.55 -7.66
C LEU A 173 28.78 -4.90 -8.58
N GLY A 174 28.81 -6.15 -9.06
CA GLY A 174 29.77 -6.56 -10.09
C GLY A 174 29.68 -5.67 -11.33
N GLY A 175 30.80 -5.49 -12.05
CA GLY A 175 31.00 -4.37 -12.99
C GLY A 175 29.90 -4.11 -14.02
N ALA A 176 29.19 -5.14 -14.51
CA ALA A 176 28.05 -4.98 -15.43
C ALA A 176 26.80 -4.37 -14.75
N ASN A 177 26.55 -4.70 -13.48
CA ASN A 177 25.41 -4.20 -12.71
C ASN A 177 25.68 -2.81 -12.11
N ALA A 178 26.95 -2.48 -11.85
CA ALA A 178 27.37 -1.13 -11.43
C ALA A 178 27.08 -0.05 -12.50
N GLN A 179 27.02 -0.44 -13.78
CA GLN A 179 26.74 0.46 -14.92
C GLN A 179 25.24 0.56 -15.26
N ALA A 180 24.43 -0.40 -14.83
CA ALA A 180 22.98 -0.42 -15.02
C ALA A 180 22.20 0.18 -13.83
N ALA A 181 22.87 0.39 -12.69
CA ALA A 181 22.26 1.02 -11.52
C ALA A 181 21.89 2.50 -11.81
N PRO A 182 20.74 2.99 -11.33
CA PRO A 182 20.40 4.41 -11.37
C PRO A 182 21.48 5.28 -10.70
N ALA A 183 21.51 6.57 -11.06
CA ALA A 183 22.43 7.54 -10.48
C ALA A 183 22.39 7.47 -8.94
N PRO A 184 23.55 7.42 -8.24
CA PRO A 184 23.55 7.16 -6.81
C PRO A 184 22.75 8.18 -6.01
N VAL A 185 21.96 7.70 -5.06
CA VAL A 185 21.12 8.55 -4.21
C VAL A 185 21.92 8.90 -2.94
N PRO A 186 22.15 10.18 -2.62
CA PRO A 186 22.78 10.56 -1.36
C PRO A 186 21.80 10.28 -0.20
N THR A 187 22.09 9.30 0.64
CA THR A 187 21.36 9.05 1.89
C THR A 187 22.09 9.70 3.07
N SER A 188 21.59 10.87 3.49
CA SER A 188 22.06 11.70 4.63
C SER A 188 23.32 12.56 4.40
N PRO A 189 23.37 13.80 4.92
CA PRO A 189 24.55 14.68 4.81
C PRO A 189 25.72 14.33 5.73
N GLU A 190 25.58 13.39 6.68
CA GLU A 190 26.60 13.12 7.73
C GLU A 190 27.53 11.92 7.46
N GLY A 191 27.45 11.28 6.29
CA GLY A 191 28.36 10.19 5.94
C GLY A 191 28.41 9.92 4.45
N GLY A 192 29.49 10.37 3.78
CA GLY A 192 29.66 10.37 2.32
C GLY A 192 29.81 9.01 1.64
N THR A 193 29.14 7.96 2.12
CA THR A 193 29.13 6.64 1.49
C THR A 193 28.05 6.58 0.43
N VAL A 194 28.45 6.71 -0.83
CA VAL A 194 27.58 6.60 -2.01
C VAL A 194 26.80 5.28 -1.99
N ARG A 195 25.49 5.32 -2.25
CA ARG A 195 24.57 4.16 -2.24
C ARG A 195 23.85 4.01 -3.58
N VAL A 196 23.61 2.77 -3.99
CA VAL A 196 22.90 2.42 -5.23
C VAL A 196 21.81 1.40 -4.96
N LEU A 197 20.68 1.52 -5.67
CA LEU A 197 19.54 0.61 -5.59
C LEU A 197 19.86 -0.68 -6.37
N ASP A 198 19.80 -1.82 -5.71
CA ASP A 198 19.98 -3.14 -6.32
C ASP A 198 18.65 -3.65 -6.91
N GLU A 199 18.14 -2.95 -7.93
CA GLU A 199 16.87 -3.27 -8.59
C GLU A 199 16.81 -4.71 -9.10
N ALA A 200 17.94 -5.21 -9.62
CA ALA A 200 18.08 -6.56 -10.14
C ALA A 200 18.19 -7.64 -9.05
N GLN A 201 18.34 -7.26 -7.78
CA GLN A 201 18.66 -8.18 -6.67
C GLN A 201 19.92 -9.02 -7.00
N ALA A 202 20.95 -8.36 -7.52
CA ALA A 202 22.23 -8.93 -7.90
C ALA A 202 23.08 -9.36 -6.70
N THR A 203 22.90 -8.71 -5.54
CA THR A 203 23.57 -9.08 -4.28
C THR A 203 22.81 -10.19 -3.53
N SER A 204 23.52 -11.03 -2.79
CA SER A 204 22.90 -12.07 -1.94
C SER A 204 22.08 -11.47 -0.79
N GLN A 205 22.53 -10.32 -0.28
CA GLN A 205 21.88 -9.53 0.76
C GLN A 205 20.47 -9.10 0.33
N CYS A 206 20.36 -8.42 -0.82
CA CYS A 206 19.06 -7.97 -1.34
C CYS A 206 18.16 -9.13 -1.78
N ARG A 207 18.71 -10.24 -2.30
CA ARG A 207 17.91 -11.45 -2.55
C ARG A 207 17.33 -12.04 -1.28
N SER A 208 18.11 -12.12 -0.19
CA SER A 208 17.65 -12.67 1.09
C SER A 208 16.50 -11.85 1.66
N VAL A 209 16.67 -10.52 1.70
CA VAL A 209 15.62 -9.58 2.12
C VAL A 209 14.37 -9.73 1.25
N ALA A 210 14.50 -9.67 -0.07
CA ALA A 210 13.36 -9.78 -0.97
C ALA A 210 12.65 -11.14 -0.86
N ALA A 211 13.39 -12.25 -0.72
CA ALA A 211 12.83 -13.59 -0.56
C ALA A 211 12.00 -13.73 0.72
N ALA A 212 12.38 -13.05 1.80
CA ALA A 212 11.62 -13.08 3.04
C ALA A 212 10.20 -12.50 2.90
N PHE A 213 9.91 -11.65 1.91
CA PHE A 213 8.62 -10.98 1.70
C PHE A 213 7.88 -11.44 0.43
N ARG A 214 8.21 -12.63 -0.12
CA ARG A 214 7.59 -13.16 -1.34
C ARG A 214 6.27 -13.90 -1.11
#